data_AF-A0A098RZD2-F1
#
_entry.id   AF-A0A098RZD2-F1
#
_cell.length_a   1.000
_cell.length_b   1.000
_cell.length_c   1.000
_cell.angle_alpha   90.00
_cell.angle_beta   90.00
_cell.angle_gamma   90.00
#
_symmetry.space_group_name_H-M   'P 1'
#
loop_
_entity.id
_entity.type
_entity.pdbx_description
1 polymer ?
#
loop_
_entity_poly.entity_id
_entity_poly.type
_entity_poly.pdbx_seq_one_letter_code
_entity_poly.pdbx_strand_id
1 'polypeptide(L)'
;MCTYNIQVEPFLDTLGTVGSYPKEPEVGIIGYLDIGAKKQRKPSSKAEYDRVKGNRRRCFKIVRAKKEADRYRDDIHEYLEYHGDSLTPDQVKHLLDYRHCLSSCCNKSLFREHKSNGSKEYITSFMCGHKLCPPCNAQRSKNRRRKFRAFYEKNPEMIKRYDHMHLTLTVPHHHESSRYPRFYASQLMKDFNLMRKRSFWKKQVYAGEFSVEVTRNDSGLHIHIHALLLVEKGTQNRNVLHRNILLAWNRITAGAGTRQILNEEEQLAIRKGNALLTEKDVAQLDPSGATFIGLETLYISSKTPKKGYRYCEHSGLWKKRVHPSDGEFFLNGILECLKYHFEPLALKKDGSLDMDLVVEILPSIKGQPLYRKFGAFHSGTKNAHPDAKMLNIKSKPEEDEAEIKQTLEEVGQDIQNPETGAPAERTEYEYFTISMSRVFVNPDDHFRISITTPRRKKYLHRSIAPTALAAIKYMQKNAALSAFRTKKMDQMTGKWGVGPYRFYHSKYNQSCLKHN
;
A
#
# COMPACT_ATOMS: atom_id res chain seq x y z
N MET A 1 22.65 56.75 -4.21
CA MET A 1 23.59 55.62 -4.33
C MET A 1 23.28 54.65 -3.21
N CYS A 2 22.50 53.60 -3.50
CA CYS A 2 22.20 52.55 -2.52
C CYS A 2 23.08 51.35 -2.83
N THR A 3 24.02 51.08 -1.93
CA THR A 3 24.93 49.94 -2.00
C THR A 3 24.16 48.68 -1.57
N TYR A 4 23.99 47.74 -2.50
CA TYR A 4 23.45 46.42 -2.19
C TYR A 4 24.59 45.53 -1.70
N ASN A 5 24.46 44.99 -0.49
CA ASN A 5 25.36 43.96 0.03
C ASN A 5 25.07 42.64 -0.69
N ILE A 6 25.92 42.30 -1.65
CA ILE A 6 25.94 40.98 -2.27
C ILE A 6 26.89 40.13 -1.41
N GLN A 7 26.34 39.22 -0.61
CA GLN A 7 27.14 38.14 -0.02
C GLN A 7 27.29 37.03 -1.05
N VAL A 8 28.54 36.69 -1.37
CA VAL A 8 28.90 35.59 -2.27
C VAL A 8 29.59 34.53 -1.43
N GLU A 9 29.01 33.34 -1.35
CA GLU A 9 29.70 32.15 -0.81
C GLU A 9 29.91 31.15 -1.95
N PRO A 10 31.15 30.72 -2.21
CA PRO A 10 31.40 29.62 -3.13
C PRO A 10 30.89 28.32 -2.49
N PHE A 11 30.14 27.54 -3.26
CA PHE A 11 29.62 26.23 -2.83
C PHE A 11 30.05 25.15 -3.81
N LEU A 12 30.47 24.01 -3.27
CA LEU A 12 30.75 22.77 -4.00
C LEU A 12 29.49 21.89 -3.96
N ASP A 13 28.86 21.71 -5.12
CA ASP A 13 27.68 20.87 -5.24
C ASP A 13 28.02 19.38 -5.06
N THR A 14 27.58 18.82 -3.94
CA THR A 14 27.67 17.39 -3.63
C THR A 14 26.31 16.71 -3.63
N LEU A 15 25.25 17.37 -4.10
CA LEU A 15 23.93 16.74 -4.26
C LEU A 15 23.93 15.86 -5.50
N GLY A 16 24.32 14.60 -5.29
CA GLY A 16 24.29 13.52 -6.27
C GLY A 16 23.00 13.49 -7.08
N THR A 17 23.07 14.04 -8.28
CA THR A 17 22.13 13.78 -9.37
C THR A 17 22.79 12.76 -10.28
N VAL A 18 22.10 11.62 -10.46
CA VAL A 18 22.57 10.53 -11.32
C VAL A 18 22.47 10.98 -12.78
N GLY A 19 23.61 11.22 -13.43
CA GLY A 19 23.71 11.38 -14.89
C GLY A 19 24.83 12.31 -15.35
N SER A 20 25.96 11.73 -15.76
CA SER A 20 27.13 12.32 -16.47
C SER A 20 27.86 13.49 -15.81
N TYR A 21 29.09 13.23 -15.35
CA TYR A 21 30.07 14.25 -14.94
C TYR A 21 30.58 15.04 -16.18
N PRO A 22 30.51 16.38 -16.21
CA PRO A 22 31.42 17.16 -17.02
C PRO A 22 32.85 17.05 -16.44
N LYS A 23 33.87 17.06 -17.30
CA LYS A 23 35.29 16.92 -16.90
C LYS A 23 35.86 18.14 -16.16
N GLU A 24 35.10 19.21 -16.03
CA GLU A 24 35.52 20.44 -15.33
C GLU A 24 34.43 20.90 -14.37
N PRO A 25 34.79 21.35 -13.15
CA PRO A 25 33.82 21.92 -12.21
C PRO A 25 33.32 23.28 -12.75
N GLU A 26 32.02 23.38 -13.06
CA GLU A 26 31.40 24.67 -13.33
C GLU A 26 31.34 25.49 -12.05
N VAL A 27 32.13 26.56 -11.96
CA VAL A 27 31.99 27.58 -10.92
C VAL A 27 30.77 28.44 -11.26
N GLY A 28 29.59 28.03 -10.78
CA GLY A 28 28.37 28.81 -10.90
C GLY A 28 28.24 29.87 -9.80
N ILE A 29 27.98 31.13 -10.19
CA ILE A 29 27.59 32.19 -9.25
C ILE A 29 26.06 32.16 -9.11
N ILE A 30 25.55 31.70 -7.97
CA ILE A 30 24.11 31.83 -7.64
C ILE A 30 23.91 33.18 -6.95
N GLY A 31 23.51 34.19 -7.72
CA GLY A 31 22.96 35.43 -7.16
C GLY A 31 21.53 35.20 -6.70
N TYR A 32 21.25 35.33 -5.40
CA TYR A 32 19.88 35.41 -4.92
C TYR A 32 19.33 36.80 -5.23
N LEU A 33 18.50 36.90 -6.27
CA LEU A 33 17.58 38.02 -6.41
C LEU A 33 16.57 37.91 -5.27
N ASP A 34 16.72 38.75 -4.25
CA ASP A 34 15.72 38.95 -3.20
C ASP A 34 14.50 39.65 -3.83
N ILE A 35 13.70 38.88 -4.56
CA ILE A 35 12.39 39.31 -5.05
C ILE A 35 11.55 39.44 -3.79
N GLY A 36 11.53 40.66 -3.23
CA GLY A 36 10.92 40.99 -1.94
C GLY A 36 9.73 40.10 -1.64
N ALA A 37 9.87 39.25 -0.63
CA ALA A 37 8.91 38.23 -0.29
C ALA A 37 7.52 38.87 -0.19
N LYS A 38 6.66 38.64 -1.19
CA LYS A 38 5.27 39.09 -1.16
C LYS A 38 4.70 38.58 0.15
N LYS A 39 4.37 39.50 1.07
CA LYS A 39 3.77 39.19 2.38
C LYS A 39 2.67 38.17 2.16
N GLN A 40 2.91 36.93 2.57
CA GLN A 40 1.93 35.87 2.44
C GLN A 40 0.72 36.29 3.28
N ARG A 41 -0.42 36.52 2.62
CA ARG A 41 -1.68 36.76 3.33
C ARG A 41 -1.98 35.52 4.18
N LYS A 42 -2.28 35.72 5.45
CA LYS A 42 -2.69 34.64 6.34
C LYS A 42 -4.00 34.02 5.79
N PRO A 43 -4.13 32.68 5.79
CA PRO A 43 -5.37 32.00 5.36
C PRO A 43 -6.59 32.53 6.11
N SER A 44 -7.74 32.60 5.44
CA SER A 44 -8.99 33.15 5.99
C SER A 44 -9.60 32.32 7.12
N SER A 45 -9.19 31.06 7.31
CA SER A 45 -9.50 30.28 8.51
C SER A 45 -8.52 29.12 8.73
N LYS A 46 -8.42 28.63 9.99
CA LYS A 46 -7.63 27.43 10.32
C LYS A 46 -8.08 26.20 9.53
N ALA A 47 -9.39 26.03 9.36
CA ALA A 47 -9.96 24.91 8.62
C ALA A 47 -9.54 24.91 7.14
N GLU A 48 -9.50 26.09 6.52
CA GLU A 48 -9.06 26.24 5.14
C GLU A 48 -7.56 25.98 4.97
N TYR A 49 -6.73 26.51 5.88
CA TYR A 49 -5.30 26.18 5.93
C TYR A 49 -5.08 24.67 6.04
N ASP A 50 -5.81 24.00 6.93
CA ASP A 50 -5.73 22.56 7.12
C ASP A 50 -6.21 21.78 5.87
N ARG A 51 -7.23 22.26 5.15
CA ARG A 51 -7.68 21.70 3.86
C ARG A 51 -6.58 21.78 2.80
N VAL A 52 -6.01 22.97 2.59
CA VAL A 52 -4.96 23.21 1.59
C VAL A 52 -3.71 22.38 1.93
N LYS A 53 -3.26 22.42 3.18
CA LYS A 53 -2.15 21.61 3.69
C LYS A 53 -2.42 20.11 3.53
N GLY A 54 -3.65 19.67 3.77
CA GLY A 54 -4.10 18.30 3.56
C GLY A 54 -4.00 17.87 2.08
N ASN A 55 -4.48 18.70 1.15
CA ASN A 55 -4.38 18.47 -0.29
C ASN A 55 -2.91 18.35 -0.75
N ARG A 56 -2.08 19.31 -0.32
CA ARG A 56 -0.65 19.37 -0.63
C ARG A 56 0.12 18.17 -0.07
N ARG A 57 -0.11 17.79 1.18
CA ARG A 57 0.44 16.55 1.80
C ARG A 57 0.00 15.29 1.06
N ARG A 58 -1.24 15.26 0.56
CA ARG A 58 -1.75 14.16 -0.27
C ARG A 58 -0.97 14.08 -1.59
N CYS A 59 -0.73 15.20 -2.26
CA CYS A 59 0.12 15.27 -3.46
C CYS A 59 1.54 14.77 -3.16
N PHE A 60 2.16 15.24 -2.07
CA PHE A 60 3.50 14.81 -1.66
C PHE A 60 3.62 13.30 -1.49
N LYS A 61 2.65 12.67 -0.82
CA LYS A 61 2.62 11.21 -0.64
C LYS A 61 2.58 10.47 -1.99
N ILE A 62 1.79 10.95 -2.95
CA ILE A 62 1.71 10.34 -4.28
C ILE A 62 3.01 10.56 -5.08
N VAL A 63 3.63 11.74 -5.00
CA VAL A 63 4.94 12.00 -5.62
C VAL A 63 6.00 11.04 -5.05
N ARG A 64 6.06 10.85 -3.73
CA ARG A 64 6.97 9.87 -3.10
C ARG A 64 6.71 8.45 -3.58
N ALA A 65 5.46 8.02 -3.57
CA ALA A 65 5.08 6.69 -4.03
C ALA A 65 5.38 6.48 -5.53
N LYS A 66 5.25 7.52 -6.37
CA LYS A 66 5.63 7.45 -7.78
C LYS A 66 7.15 7.33 -7.94
N LYS A 67 7.95 8.12 -7.20
CA LYS A 67 9.42 7.97 -7.21
C LYS A 67 9.83 6.55 -6.81
N GLU A 68 9.20 5.99 -5.80
CA GLU A 68 9.43 4.60 -5.39
C GLU A 68 9.04 3.59 -6.49
N ALA A 69 7.88 3.77 -7.13
CA ALA A 69 7.46 2.95 -8.26
C ALA A 69 8.40 3.06 -9.48
N ASP A 70 8.98 4.24 -9.73
CA ASP A 70 9.95 4.45 -10.79
C ASP A 70 11.28 3.74 -10.46
N ARG A 71 11.74 3.75 -9.21
CA ARG A 71 12.89 2.93 -8.78
C ARG A 71 12.63 1.44 -9.00
N TYR A 72 11.49 0.91 -8.54
CA TYR A 72 11.14 -0.50 -8.76
C TYR A 72 11.06 -0.87 -10.24
N ARG A 73 10.60 0.04 -11.10
CA ARG A 73 10.59 -0.18 -12.56
C ARG A 73 12.01 -0.36 -13.10
N ASP A 74 12.95 0.42 -12.59
CA ASP A 74 14.35 0.39 -12.99
C ASP A 74 15.05 -0.85 -12.41
N ASP A 75 14.80 -1.20 -11.15
CA ASP A 75 15.28 -2.44 -10.52
C ASP A 75 14.83 -3.69 -11.31
N ILE A 76 13.57 -3.73 -11.76
CA ILE A 76 13.05 -4.83 -12.61
C ILE A 76 13.73 -4.84 -13.98
N HIS A 77 14.02 -3.67 -14.53
CA HIS A 77 14.68 -3.56 -15.83
C HIS A 77 16.10 -4.12 -15.75
N GLU A 78 16.87 -3.69 -14.76
CA GLU A 78 18.23 -4.14 -14.48
C GLU A 78 18.26 -5.67 -14.21
N TYR A 79 17.36 -6.16 -13.36
CA TYR A 79 17.27 -7.59 -13.06
C TYR A 79 16.97 -8.42 -14.31
N LEU A 80 16.10 -7.95 -15.21
CA LEU A 80 15.82 -8.62 -16.48
C LEU A 80 17.03 -8.63 -17.43
N GLU A 81 17.90 -7.63 -17.37
CA GLU A 81 19.13 -7.59 -18.17
C GLU A 81 20.16 -8.60 -17.67
N TYR A 82 20.33 -8.73 -16.35
CA TYR A 82 21.32 -9.64 -15.77
C TYR A 82 20.85 -11.08 -15.63
N HIS A 83 19.55 -11.31 -15.39
CA HIS A 83 19.00 -12.63 -15.09
C HIS A 83 17.97 -13.12 -16.11
N GLY A 84 17.70 -12.36 -17.18
CA GLY A 84 16.67 -12.70 -18.16
C GLY A 84 16.78 -14.12 -18.71
N ASP A 85 18.00 -14.60 -18.95
CA ASP A 85 18.27 -15.93 -19.51
C ASP A 85 18.04 -17.09 -18.52
N SER A 86 18.07 -16.83 -17.20
CA SER A 86 17.80 -17.86 -16.17
C SER A 86 16.33 -17.92 -15.77
N LEU A 87 15.51 -16.98 -16.23
CA LEU A 87 14.08 -16.91 -15.93
C LEU A 87 13.25 -17.70 -16.94
N THR A 88 12.16 -18.29 -16.44
CA THR A 88 11.15 -18.88 -17.32
C THR A 88 10.45 -17.79 -18.15
N PRO A 89 9.93 -18.12 -19.35
CA PRO A 89 9.18 -17.16 -20.16
C PRO A 89 7.98 -16.53 -19.43
N ASP A 90 7.34 -17.27 -18.51
CA ASP A 90 6.22 -16.76 -17.73
C ASP A 90 6.68 -15.75 -16.66
N GLN A 91 7.80 -16.00 -15.98
CA GLN A 91 8.41 -15.03 -15.05
C GLN A 91 8.78 -13.73 -15.76
N VAL A 92 9.47 -13.81 -16.91
CA VAL A 92 9.83 -12.63 -17.73
C VAL A 92 8.58 -11.84 -18.11
N LYS A 93 7.55 -12.51 -18.62
CA LYS A 93 6.27 -11.88 -18.98
C LYS A 93 5.62 -11.16 -17.79
N HIS A 94 5.62 -11.78 -16.62
CA HIS A 94 5.03 -11.20 -15.41
C HIS A 94 5.83 -9.99 -14.88
N LEU A 95 7.16 -10.04 -14.95
CA LEU A 95 8.02 -8.89 -14.63
C LEU A 95 7.79 -7.72 -15.59
N LEU A 96 7.71 -7.99 -16.89
CA LEU A 96 7.42 -6.97 -17.90
C LEU A 96 6.04 -6.33 -17.68
N ASP A 97 5.02 -7.17 -17.43
CA ASP A 97 3.68 -6.70 -17.07
C ASP A 97 3.72 -5.80 -15.82
N TYR A 98 4.47 -6.19 -14.80
CA TYR A 98 4.61 -5.40 -13.57
C TYR A 98 5.36 -4.08 -13.80
N ARG A 99 6.50 -4.11 -14.50
CA ARG A 99 7.26 -2.93 -14.92
C ARG A 99 6.39 -1.94 -15.68
N HIS A 100 5.57 -2.42 -16.60
CA HIS A 100 4.62 -1.60 -17.34
C HIS A 100 3.54 -0.98 -16.45
N CYS A 101 3.00 -1.75 -15.50
CA CYS A 101 2.09 -1.22 -14.48
C CYS A 101 2.73 -0.09 -13.65
N LEU A 102 4.00 -0.21 -13.26
CA LEU A 102 4.72 0.83 -12.52
C LEU A 102 4.97 2.10 -13.37
N SER A 103 5.37 1.92 -14.63
CA SER A 103 5.59 3.01 -15.58
C SER A 103 4.30 3.82 -15.82
N SER A 104 3.19 3.12 -16.07
CA SER A 104 1.90 3.74 -16.38
C SER A 104 1.19 4.35 -15.16
N CYS A 105 1.41 3.80 -13.95
CA CYS A 105 0.79 4.32 -12.73
C CYS A 105 1.24 5.76 -12.46
N CYS A 106 0.29 6.63 -12.12
CA CYS A 106 0.51 8.04 -11.84
C CYS A 106 1.19 8.83 -12.98
N ASN A 107 1.24 8.28 -14.20
CA ASN A 107 1.79 8.96 -15.38
C ASN A 107 0.81 9.99 -15.97
N LYS A 108 -0.47 9.92 -15.57
CA LYS A 108 -1.46 10.98 -15.78
C LYS A 108 -2.15 11.27 -14.45
N SER A 109 -1.97 12.49 -14.00
CA SER A 109 -2.55 13.02 -12.76
C SER A 109 -3.21 14.34 -13.03
N LEU A 110 -4.36 14.52 -12.41
CA LEU A 110 -5.26 15.64 -12.63
C LEU A 110 -5.05 16.69 -11.54
N PHE A 111 -4.86 17.92 -11.99
CA PHE A 111 -4.71 19.08 -11.16
C PHE A 111 -5.71 20.16 -11.56
N ARG A 112 -6.03 21.03 -10.60
CA ARG A 112 -6.66 22.32 -10.83
C ARG A 112 -5.58 23.40 -10.72
N GLU A 113 -5.52 24.33 -11.65
CA GLU A 113 -4.68 25.54 -11.57
C GLU A 113 -5.58 26.79 -11.54
N HIS A 114 -5.40 27.63 -10.54
CA HIS A 114 -6.13 28.90 -10.39
C HIS A 114 -5.42 30.00 -11.19
N LYS A 115 -6.16 30.70 -12.04
CA LYS A 115 -5.61 31.69 -12.99
C LYS A 115 -5.05 32.92 -12.29
N SER A 116 -5.65 33.33 -11.18
CA SER A 116 -5.28 34.57 -10.48
C SER A 116 -3.86 34.56 -9.89
N ASN A 117 -3.36 33.39 -9.50
CA ASN A 117 -2.06 33.26 -8.81
C ASN A 117 -1.25 32.02 -9.21
N GLY A 118 -1.74 31.21 -10.16
CA GLY A 118 -1.09 29.98 -10.60
C GLY A 118 -1.03 28.89 -9.55
N SER A 119 -1.79 29.01 -8.45
CA SER A 119 -1.81 28.00 -7.39
C SER A 119 -2.44 26.70 -7.88
N LYS A 120 -1.98 25.57 -7.33
CA LYS A 120 -2.30 24.23 -7.82
C LYS A 120 -2.93 23.40 -6.73
N GLU A 121 -3.99 22.68 -7.08
CA GLU A 121 -4.62 21.69 -6.22
C GLU A 121 -4.56 20.31 -6.88
N TYR A 122 -4.10 19.32 -6.12
CA TYR A 122 -4.07 17.93 -6.56
C TYR A 122 -5.44 17.29 -6.41
N ILE A 123 -6.00 16.77 -7.51
CA ILE A 123 -7.30 16.11 -7.48
C ILE A 123 -7.11 14.60 -7.33
N THR A 124 -6.51 13.96 -8.34
CA THR A 124 -6.33 12.50 -8.35
C THR A 124 -5.26 12.08 -9.37
N SER A 125 -4.92 10.80 -9.37
CA SER A 125 -3.99 10.17 -10.31
C SER A 125 -4.59 8.90 -10.89
N PHE A 126 -4.22 8.57 -12.13
CA PHE A 126 -4.47 7.24 -12.65
C PHE A 126 -3.70 6.19 -11.85
N MET A 127 -4.40 5.15 -11.39
CA MET A 127 -3.82 4.03 -10.65
C MET A 127 -3.84 2.78 -11.53
N CYS A 128 -2.74 2.03 -11.61
CA CYS A 128 -2.66 0.81 -12.44
C CYS A 128 -3.38 -0.41 -11.81
N GLY A 129 -3.70 -0.34 -10.52
CA GLY A 129 -4.37 -1.41 -9.77
C GLY A 129 -3.46 -2.57 -9.35
N HIS A 130 -2.18 -2.59 -9.76
CA HIS A 130 -1.28 -3.71 -9.45
C HIS A 130 -1.05 -3.88 -7.93
N LYS A 131 -0.99 -5.11 -7.43
CA LYS A 131 -0.92 -5.43 -5.99
C LYS A 131 0.37 -4.98 -5.31
N LEU A 132 1.47 -4.95 -6.06
CA LEU A 132 2.79 -4.54 -5.57
C LEU A 132 3.11 -3.07 -5.83
N CYS A 133 2.26 -2.36 -6.59
CA CYS A 133 2.52 -0.97 -6.95
C CYS A 133 2.33 -0.04 -5.74
N PRO A 134 3.35 0.72 -5.30
CA PRO A 134 3.26 1.55 -4.08
C PRO A 134 2.14 2.59 -4.12
N PRO A 135 1.95 3.38 -5.20
CA PRO A 135 0.79 4.29 -5.31
C PRO A 135 -0.56 3.58 -5.17
N CYS A 136 -0.70 2.40 -5.78
CA CYS A 136 -1.94 1.62 -5.72
C CYS A 136 -2.20 1.06 -4.32
N ASN A 137 -1.15 0.61 -3.62
CA ASN A 137 -1.25 0.16 -2.23
C ASN A 137 -1.62 1.30 -1.29
N ALA A 138 -1.02 2.47 -1.44
CA ALA A 138 -1.37 3.66 -0.67
C ALA A 138 -2.84 4.05 -0.88
N GLN A 139 -3.31 4.04 -2.13
CA GLN A 139 -4.72 4.33 -2.45
C GLN A 139 -5.66 3.26 -1.89
N ARG A 140 -5.35 1.97 -2.06
CA ARG A 140 -6.15 0.87 -1.49
C ARG A 140 -6.25 0.97 0.03
N SER A 141 -5.13 1.26 0.71
CA SER A 141 -5.10 1.47 2.16
C SER A 141 -6.03 2.61 2.55
N LYS A 142 -5.88 3.77 1.91
CA LYS A 142 -6.75 4.94 2.15
C LYS A 142 -8.24 4.59 1.97
N ASN A 143 -8.60 3.93 0.87
CA ASN A 143 -9.99 3.59 0.57
C ASN A 143 -10.56 2.62 1.61
N ARG A 144 -9.80 1.59 2.01
CA ARG A 144 -10.27 0.66 3.03
C ARG A 144 -10.43 1.35 4.39
N ARG A 145 -9.48 2.21 4.77
CA ARG A 145 -9.58 3.00 6.01
C ARG A 145 -10.87 3.81 6.07
N ARG A 146 -11.23 4.46 4.96
CA ARG A 146 -12.50 5.19 4.84
C ARG A 146 -13.72 4.27 4.97
N LYS A 147 -13.73 3.14 4.25
CA LYS A 147 -14.85 2.19 4.28
C LYS A 147 -15.09 1.63 5.69
N PHE A 148 -14.03 1.30 6.42
CA PHE A 148 -14.15 0.86 7.81
C PHE A 148 -14.63 1.98 8.74
N ARG A 149 -14.10 3.20 8.59
CA ARG A 149 -14.56 4.35 9.38
C ARG A 149 -16.06 4.60 9.18
N ALA A 150 -16.50 4.73 7.93
CA ALA A 150 -17.91 4.92 7.59
C ALA A 150 -18.79 3.75 8.07
N PHE A 151 -18.29 2.52 8.00
CA PHE A 151 -19.00 1.35 8.51
C PHE A 151 -19.25 1.45 10.02
N TYR A 152 -18.25 1.80 10.82
CA TYR A 152 -18.41 1.90 12.27
C TYR A 152 -19.16 3.14 12.72
N GLU A 153 -19.05 4.26 11.99
CA GLU A 153 -19.88 5.45 12.21
C GLU A 153 -21.37 5.12 12.00
N LYS A 154 -21.68 4.32 10.97
CA LYS A 154 -23.05 3.87 10.68
C LYS A 154 -23.55 2.77 11.61
N ASN A 155 -22.65 1.96 12.17
CA ASN A 155 -22.98 0.78 12.99
C ASN A 155 -22.21 0.80 14.33
N PRO A 156 -22.44 1.81 15.20
CA PRO A 156 -21.70 1.95 16.46
C PRO A 156 -21.94 0.79 17.44
N GLU A 157 -23.05 0.06 17.31
CA GLU A 157 -23.34 -1.15 18.07
C GLU A 157 -22.31 -2.26 17.82
N MET A 158 -21.67 -2.28 16.65
CA MET A 158 -20.63 -3.26 16.32
C MET A 158 -19.41 -3.12 17.25
N ILE A 159 -19.05 -1.90 17.59
CA ILE A 159 -17.96 -1.59 18.53
C ILE A 159 -18.37 -1.99 19.97
N LYS A 160 -19.64 -1.79 20.31
CA LYS A 160 -20.17 -2.10 21.65
C LYS A 160 -20.34 -3.59 21.88
N ARG A 161 -20.84 -4.34 20.90
CA ARG A 161 -21.18 -5.77 21.02
C ARG A 161 -20.00 -6.73 20.83
N TYR A 162 -18.99 -6.34 20.04
CA TYR A 162 -17.90 -7.24 19.67
C TYR A 162 -16.53 -6.78 20.16
N ASP A 163 -15.74 -7.73 20.63
CA ASP A 163 -14.30 -7.56 20.80
C ASP A 163 -13.62 -7.69 19.44
N HIS A 164 -12.64 -6.82 19.22
CA HIS A 164 -11.88 -6.80 17.97
C HIS A 164 -10.51 -7.40 18.24
N MET A 165 -10.18 -8.44 17.49
CA MET A 165 -8.94 -9.19 17.67
C MET A 165 -8.19 -9.29 16.35
N HIS A 166 -6.86 -9.25 16.43
CA HIS A 166 -5.96 -9.52 15.32
C HIS A 166 -5.49 -10.97 15.44
N LEU A 167 -5.93 -11.80 14.50
CA LEU A 167 -5.49 -13.18 14.35
C LEU A 167 -4.39 -13.25 13.28
N THR A 168 -3.25 -13.83 13.63
CA THR A 168 -2.17 -14.16 12.70
C THR A 168 -2.01 -15.68 12.68
N LEU A 169 -2.20 -16.28 11.51
CA LEU A 169 -2.00 -17.71 11.29
C LEU A 169 -0.82 -17.93 10.36
N THR A 170 0.04 -18.87 10.72
CA THR A 170 1.13 -19.36 9.89
C THR A 170 1.10 -20.89 9.86
N VAL A 171 1.90 -21.49 8.97
CA VAL A 171 2.14 -22.93 8.93
C VAL A 171 3.64 -23.18 8.86
N PRO A 172 4.15 -24.25 9.48
CA PRO A 172 5.52 -24.68 9.23
C PRO A 172 5.61 -25.06 7.75
N HIS A 173 6.60 -24.53 7.05
CA HIS A 173 6.80 -24.78 5.63
C HIS A 173 8.28 -24.91 5.33
N HIS A 174 8.63 -26.01 4.69
CA HIS A 174 9.93 -26.25 4.09
C HIS A 174 9.67 -26.61 2.63
N HIS A 175 10.37 -25.94 1.71
CA HIS A 175 10.14 -26.06 0.27
C HIS A 175 10.14 -27.51 -0.24
N GLU A 176 10.99 -28.38 0.32
CA GLU A 176 11.24 -29.73 -0.21
C GLU A 176 10.38 -30.82 0.44
N SER A 177 9.80 -30.55 1.61
CA SER A 177 9.28 -31.59 2.49
C SER A 177 7.91 -31.28 3.08
N SER A 178 7.35 -30.11 2.73
CA SER A 178 5.99 -29.75 3.10
C SER A 178 4.96 -30.39 2.16
N ARG A 179 3.78 -30.75 2.70
CA ARG A 179 2.61 -31.10 1.86
C ARG A 179 2.08 -29.92 1.03
N TYR A 180 2.51 -28.70 1.35
CA TYR A 180 2.11 -27.51 0.63
C TYR A 180 3.05 -27.24 -0.55
N PRO A 181 2.53 -26.77 -1.70
CA PRO A 181 3.37 -26.36 -2.82
C PRO A 181 4.28 -25.19 -2.42
N ARG A 182 5.33 -24.93 -3.20
CA ARG A 182 6.25 -23.79 -3.00
C ARG A 182 5.53 -22.49 -2.66
N PHE A 183 4.53 -22.11 -3.48
CA PHE A 183 3.62 -21.01 -3.16
C PHE A 183 2.25 -21.53 -2.72
N TYR A 184 1.91 -21.37 -1.43
CA TYR A 184 0.78 -22.06 -0.81
C TYR A 184 -0.35 -21.18 -0.28
N ALA A 185 -0.39 -19.90 -0.64
CA ALA A 185 -1.45 -18.98 -0.20
C ALA A 185 -2.87 -19.52 -0.45
N SER A 186 -3.11 -20.15 -1.60
CA SER A 186 -4.42 -20.72 -1.93
C SER A 186 -4.83 -21.88 -1.03
N GLN A 187 -3.90 -22.76 -0.65
CA GLN A 187 -4.18 -23.85 0.26
C GLN A 187 -4.34 -23.34 1.69
N LEU A 188 -3.51 -22.38 2.12
CA LEU A 188 -3.64 -21.71 3.41
C LEU A 188 -5.03 -21.07 3.59
N MET A 189 -5.55 -20.41 2.54
CA MET A 189 -6.91 -19.86 2.53
C MET A 189 -8.01 -20.94 2.60
N LYS A 190 -7.81 -22.09 1.95
CA LYS A 190 -8.76 -23.24 2.04
C LYS A 190 -8.80 -23.80 3.45
N ASP A 191 -7.63 -23.97 4.06
CA ASP A 191 -7.47 -24.49 5.41
C ASP A 191 -8.08 -23.52 6.43
N PHE A 192 -7.87 -22.21 6.26
CA PHE A 192 -8.55 -21.19 7.07
C PHE A 192 -10.06 -21.29 6.94
N ASN A 193 -10.57 -21.45 5.73
CA ASN A 193 -12.01 -21.65 5.51
C ASN A 193 -12.54 -22.94 6.17
N LEU A 194 -11.75 -24.02 6.18
CA LEU A 194 -12.11 -25.26 6.87
C LEU A 194 -12.23 -25.06 8.38
N MET A 195 -11.29 -24.33 8.99
CA MET A 195 -11.36 -23.97 10.41
C MET A 195 -12.62 -23.15 10.71
N ARG A 196 -12.92 -22.14 9.88
CA ARG A 196 -14.09 -21.27 10.05
C ARG A 196 -15.44 -21.98 9.92
N LYS A 197 -15.48 -23.18 9.32
CA LYS A 197 -16.70 -24.00 9.24
C LYS A 197 -17.03 -24.72 10.54
N ARG A 198 -16.08 -24.83 11.49
CA ARG A 198 -16.27 -25.54 12.76
C ARG A 198 -17.25 -24.82 13.68
N SER A 199 -17.91 -25.59 14.55
CA SER A 199 -18.96 -25.09 15.46
C SER A 199 -18.46 -24.01 16.42
N PHE A 200 -17.27 -24.20 17.03
CA PHE A 200 -16.68 -23.21 17.93
C PHE A 200 -16.52 -21.85 17.23
N TRP A 201 -16.06 -21.85 15.97
CA TRP A 201 -15.84 -20.62 15.22
C TRP A 201 -17.16 -19.89 14.98
N LYS A 202 -18.19 -20.60 14.50
CA LYS A 202 -19.51 -20.01 14.24
C LYS A 202 -20.17 -19.46 15.51
N LYS A 203 -19.93 -20.10 16.66
CA LYS A 203 -20.42 -19.64 17.96
C LYS A 203 -19.70 -18.39 18.46
N GLN A 204 -18.43 -18.23 18.11
CA GLN A 204 -17.54 -17.26 18.74
C GLN A 204 -17.22 -16.04 17.87
N VAL A 205 -17.13 -16.22 16.55
CA VAL A 205 -16.67 -15.20 15.61
C VAL A 205 -17.81 -14.82 14.67
N TYR A 206 -18.32 -13.60 14.84
CA TYR A 206 -19.44 -13.08 14.07
C TYR A 206 -19.04 -12.71 12.63
N ALA A 207 -17.93 -12.00 12.49
CA ALA A 207 -17.45 -11.51 11.19
C ALA A 207 -15.96 -11.23 11.21
N GLY A 208 -15.43 -10.91 10.04
CA GLY A 208 -14.08 -10.39 9.93
C GLY A 208 -13.61 -10.22 8.50
N GLU A 209 -12.37 -9.79 8.38
CA GLU A 209 -11.65 -9.69 7.12
C GLU A 209 -10.25 -10.23 7.30
N PHE A 210 -9.72 -10.91 6.29
CA PHE A 210 -8.34 -11.34 6.28
C PHE A 210 -7.59 -10.89 5.03
N SER A 211 -6.27 -10.86 5.15
CA SER A 211 -5.31 -10.76 4.06
C SER A 211 -4.26 -11.84 4.15
N VAL A 212 -3.60 -12.09 3.02
CA VAL A 212 -2.43 -12.94 2.93
C VAL A 212 -1.19 -12.06 2.80
N GLU A 213 -0.28 -12.20 3.74
CA GLU A 213 1.07 -11.63 3.68
C GLU A 213 2.05 -12.71 3.22
N VAL A 214 3.01 -12.33 2.38
CA VAL A 214 4.05 -13.22 1.88
C VAL A 214 5.40 -12.62 2.23
N THR A 215 6.13 -13.31 3.08
CA THR A 215 7.52 -13.00 3.44
C THR A 215 8.43 -14.16 3.06
N ARG A 216 9.74 -13.98 3.21
CA ARG A 216 10.75 -15.03 2.99
C ARG A 216 11.67 -15.11 4.20
N ASN A 217 12.00 -16.33 4.60
CA ASN A 217 13.01 -16.65 5.61
C ASN A 217 14.00 -17.69 5.04
N ASP A 218 14.93 -18.15 5.87
CA ASP A 218 15.96 -19.12 5.46
C ASP A 218 15.39 -20.47 5.01
N SER A 219 14.15 -20.80 5.41
CA SER A 219 13.44 -22.03 5.02
C SER A 219 12.56 -21.88 3.76
N GLY A 220 12.49 -20.67 3.18
CA GLY A 220 11.70 -20.38 1.98
C GLY A 220 10.57 -19.38 2.22
N LEU A 221 9.43 -19.58 1.55
CA LEU A 221 8.28 -18.68 1.67
C LEU A 221 7.57 -18.85 3.01
N HIS A 222 7.40 -17.74 3.73
CA HIS A 222 6.66 -17.69 4.97
C HIS A 222 5.39 -16.86 4.75
N ILE A 223 4.29 -17.56 4.50
CA ILE A 223 3.00 -16.97 4.12
C ILE A 223 2.07 -16.98 5.34
N HIS A 224 1.55 -15.80 5.68
CA HIS A 224 0.68 -15.61 6.83
C HIS A 224 -0.73 -15.20 6.41
N ILE A 225 -1.71 -15.57 7.23
CA ILE A 225 -3.02 -14.92 7.24
C ILE A 225 -3.06 -13.93 8.39
N HIS A 226 -3.30 -12.66 8.09
CA HIS A 226 -3.69 -11.65 9.08
C HIS A 226 -5.18 -11.40 8.97
N ALA A 227 -5.92 -11.57 10.06
CA ALA A 227 -7.36 -11.42 10.11
C ALA A 227 -7.81 -10.51 11.25
N LEU A 228 -8.64 -9.52 10.92
CA LEU A 228 -9.47 -8.81 11.87
C LEU A 228 -10.69 -9.68 12.20
N LEU A 229 -10.87 -10.00 13.48
CA LEU A 229 -12.02 -10.76 13.98
C LEU A 229 -12.95 -9.85 14.79
N LEU A 230 -14.27 -10.02 14.60
CA LEU A 230 -15.31 -9.51 15.48
C LEU A 230 -15.85 -10.68 16.30
N VAL A 231 -15.52 -10.66 17.59
CA VAL A 231 -15.73 -11.76 18.54
C VAL A 231 -16.81 -11.34 19.53
N GLU A 232 -17.84 -12.16 19.75
CA GLU A 232 -19.00 -11.75 20.57
C GLU A 232 -18.62 -11.58 22.04
N LYS A 233 -18.89 -10.39 22.61
CA LYS A 233 -18.60 -10.09 24.02
C LYS A 233 -19.44 -10.97 24.96
N GLY A 234 -18.88 -11.27 26.13
CA GLY A 234 -19.57 -12.04 27.17
C GLY A 234 -19.68 -13.55 26.92
N THR A 235 -19.51 -14.01 25.67
CA THR A 235 -19.55 -15.46 25.35
C THR A 235 -18.22 -16.17 25.58
N GLN A 236 -17.11 -15.45 25.79
CA GLN A 236 -15.77 -16.06 25.81
C GLN A 236 -14.64 -15.18 26.38
N ASN A 237 -13.64 -15.86 26.95
CA ASN A 237 -12.31 -15.33 27.21
C ASN A 237 -11.44 -15.49 25.94
N ARG A 238 -10.61 -14.49 25.59
CA ARG A 238 -9.60 -14.58 24.49
C ARG A 238 -8.84 -15.90 24.50
N ASN A 239 -8.50 -16.40 25.68
CA ASN A 239 -7.76 -17.65 25.88
C ASN A 239 -8.57 -18.88 25.42
N VAL A 240 -9.89 -18.88 25.57
CA VAL A 240 -10.75 -19.98 25.08
C VAL A 240 -10.74 -20.01 23.56
N LEU A 241 -10.94 -18.86 22.92
CA LEU A 241 -10.89 -18.74 21.47
C LEU A 241 -9.51 -19.12 20.92
N HIS A 242 -8.43 -18.61 21.54
CA HIS A 242 -7.06 -18.97 21.17
C HIS A 242 -6.83 -20.47 21.26
N ARG A 243 -7.21 -21.12 22.37
CA ARG A 243 -7.05 -22.57 22.55
C ARG A 243 -7.78 -23.33 21.44
N ASN A 244 -9.04 -22.99 21.16
CA ASN A 244 -9.83 -23.64 20.13
C ASN A 244 -9.25 -23.45 18.72
N ILE A 245 -8.78 -22.23 18.40
CA ILE A 245 -8.12 -21.94 17.12
C ILE A 245 -6.84 -22.75 17.02
N LEU A 246 -5.96 -22.74 18.04
CA LEU A 246 -4.69 -23.44 18.00
C LEU A 246 -4.88 -24.94 17.73
N LEU A 247 -5.74 -25.60 18.50
CA LEU A 247 -6.02 -27.03 18.36
C LEU A 247 -6.63 -27.36 16.98
N ALA A 248 -7.56 -26.53 16.51
CA ALA A 248 -8.18 -26.74 15.21
C ALA A 248 -7.21 -26.48 14.06
N TRP A 249 -6.39 -25.44 14.16
CA TRP A 249 -5.42 -25.02 13.17
C TRP A 249 -4.28 -26.04 13.06
N ASN A 250 -3.69 -26.47 14.18
CA ASN A 250 -2.71 -27.54 14.22
C ASN A 250 -3.23 -28.80 13.52
N ARG A 251 -4.42 -29.28 13.88
CA ARG A 251 -5.02 -30.48 13.27
C ARG A 251 -5.26 -30.33 11.75
N ILE A 252 -5.68 -29.16 11.28
CA ILE A 252 -5.89 -28.92 9.84
C ILE A 252 -4.55 -28.86 9.10
N THR A 253 -3.52 -28.35 9.76
CA THR A 253 -2.21 -28.10 9.17
C THR A 253 -1.20 -29.22 9.46
N ALA A 254 -1.61 -30.31 10.09
CA ALA A 254 -0.80 -31.52 10.25
C ALA A 254 -0.23 -31.97 8.88
N GLY A 255 1.02 -32.42 8.89
CA GLY A 255 1.84 -32.76 7.71
C GLY A 255 2.43 -31.56 6.96
N ALA A 256 2.34 -30.35 7.51
CA ALA A 256 2.90 -29.15 6.88
C ALA A 256 4.42 -29.03 7.06
N GLY A 257 4.91 -29.39 8.23
CA GLY A 257 6.33 -29.39 8.59
C GLY A 257 6.91 -30.80 8.62
N THR A 258 8.22 -30.87 8.82
CA THR A 258 9.00 -32.11 8.95
C THR A 258 9.23 -32.55 10.39
N ARG A 259 8.84 -31.70 11.34
CA ARG A 259 9.08 -31.93 12.76
C ARG A 259 8.32 -33.17 13.22
N GLN A 260 9.04 -34.08 13.87
CA GLN A 260 8.50 -35.34 14.37
C GLN A 260 8.10 -35.29 15.85
N ILE A 261 8.77 -34.44 16.65
CA ILE A 261 8.59 -34.36 18.11
C ILE A 261 8.61 -32.88 18.54
N LEU A 262 7.79 -32.53 19.53
CA LEU A 262 7.89 -31.25 20.26
C LEU A 262 8.73 -31.45 21.51
N ASN A 263 9.82 -30.71 21.64
CA ASN A 263 10.67 -30.81 22.84
C ASN A 263 9.99 -30.14 24.06
N GLU A 264 10.49 -30.39 25.26
CA GLU A 264 9.88 -29.88 26.50
C GLU A 264 9.84 -28.34 26.56
N GLU A 265 10.87 -27.67 26.04
CA GLU A 265 10.94 -26.21 25.98
C GLU A 265 9.84 -25.62 25.09
N GLU A 266 9.61 -26.21 23.91
CA GLU A 266 8.54 -25.83 22.99
C GLU A 266 7.17 -26.08 23.59
N GLN A 267 6.97 -27.24 24.24
CA GLN A 267 5.73 -27.54 24.94
C GLN A 267 5.46 -26.53 26.06
N LEU A 268 6.49 -26.13 26.81
CA LEU A 268 6.40 -25.10 27.84
C LEU A 268 6.08 -23.73 27.24
N ALA A 269 6.72 -23.35 26.13
CA ALA A 269 6.46 -22.11 25.42
C ALA A 269 5.03 -22.02 24.89
N ILE A 270 4.49 -23.12 24.34
CA ILE A 270 3.10 -23.23 23.88
C ILE A 270 2.15 -23.00 25.06
N ARG A 271 2.38 -23.66 26.20
CA ARG A 271 1.57 -23.47 27.43
C ARG A 271 1.63 -22.03 27.93
N LYS A 272 2.82 -21.42 27.94
CA LYS A 272 3.02 -20.02 28.36
C LYS A 272 2.24 -19.03 27.49
N GLY A 273 2.02 -19.36 26.21
CA GLY A 273 1.21 -18.55 25.29
C GLY A 273 -0.27 -18.44 25.70
N ASN A 274 -0.81 -19.44 26.40
CA ASN A 274 -2.21 -19.46 26.81
C ASN A 274 -2.44 -20.31 28.07
N ALA A 275 -2.77 -19.65 29.17
CA ALA A 275 -3.00 -20.28 30.49
C ALA A 275 -4.13 -21.33 30.54
N LEU A 276 -4.98 -21.43 29.52
CA LEU A 276 -6.03 -22.46 29.45
C LEU A 276 -5.59 -23.73 28.69
N LEU A 277 -4.39 -23.76 28.12
CA LEU A 277 -3.85 -24.98 27.49
C LEU A 277 -3.41 -25.97 28.57
N THR A 278 -3.99 -27.16 28.54
CA THR A 278 -3.61 -28.27 29.42
C THR A 278 -2.46 -29.07 28.83
N GLU A 279 -1.81 -29.92 29.63
CA GLU A 279 -0.81 -30.87 29.14
C GLU A 279 -1.38 -31.80 28.08
N LYS A 280 -2.60 -32.28 28.30
CA LYS A 280 -3.33 -33.09 27.32
C LYS A 280 -3.53 -32.35 26.00
N ASP A 281 -3.77 -31.04 26.05
CA ASP A 281 -3.94 -30.23 24.84
C ASP A 281 -2.65 -30.09 24.03
N VAL A 282 -1.50 -30.03 24.71
CA VAL A 282 -0.19 -29.93 24.07
C VAL A 282 0.27 -31.29 23.56
N ALA A 283 0.03 -32.35 24.32
CA ALA A 283 0.37 -33.73 23.94
C ALA A 283 -0.38 -34.22 22.69
N GLN A 284 -1.57 -33.67 22.40
CA GLN A 284 -2.32 -34.00 21.17
C GLN A 284 -1.94 -33.13 19.95
N LEU A 285 -1.05 -32.14 20.09
CA LEU A 285 -0.61 -31.34 18.95
C LEU A 285 0.26 -32.20 18.06
N ASP A 286 -0.06 -32.22 16.76
CA ASP A 286 0.80 -32.82 15.77
C ASP A 286 2.05 -31.92 15.60
N PRO A 287 3.28 -32.43 15.84
CA PRO A 287 4.50 -31.64 15.72
C PRO A 287 4.74 -31.08 14.32
N SER A 288 4.19 -31.73 13.29
CA SER A 288 4.27 -31.29 11.90
C SER A 288 3.23 -30.22 11.54
N GLY A 289 2.26 -29.96 12.43
CA GLY A 289 1.26 -28.90 12.27
C GLY A 289 1.73 -27.54 12.82
N ALA A 290 0.91 -26.51 12.62
CA ALA A 290 1.15 -25.22 13.24
C ALA A 290 1.01 -25.31 14.77
N THR A 291 2.07 -24.99 15.50
CA THR A 291 2.09 -24.98 16.97
C THR A 291 2.02 -23.57 17.57
N PHE A 292 2.07 -22.55 16.71
CA PHE A 292 1.97 -21.15 17.11
C PHE A 292 0.92 -20.42 16.28
N ILE A 293 0.13 -19.60 16.97
CA ILE A 293 -0.79 -18.63 16.37
C ILE A 293 -0.67 -17.31 17.14
N GLY A 294 -0.87 -16.18 16.47
CA GLY A 294 -1.04 -14.90 17.15
C GLY A 294 -2.52 -14.60 17.30
N LEU A 295 -3.00 -14.37 18.53
CA LEU A 295 -4.34 -13.79 18.75
C LEU A 295 -4.24 -12.66 19.76
N GLU A 296 -4.19 -11.43 19.25
CA GLU A 296 -3.98 -10.23 20.06
C GLU A 296 -5.23 -9.34 20.07
N THR A 297 -5.46 -8.64 21.17
CA THR A 297 -6.37 -7.48 21.18
C THR A 297 -5.76 -6.37 20.33
N LEU A 298 -6.57 -5.52 19.72
CA LEU A 298 -6.08 -4.40 18.92
C LEU A 298 -5.05 -3.54 19.66
N TYR A 299 -4.07 -3.07 18.91
CA TYR A 299 -3.04 -2.17 19.38
C TYR A 299 -2.67 -1.16 18.29
N ILE A 300 -2.04 -0.07 18.71
CA ILE A 300 -1.31 0.85 17.84
C ILE A 300 0.18 0.74 18.17
N SER A 301 1.03 0.90 17.16
CA SER A 301 2.48 0.71 17.26
C SER A 301 3.26 2.00 17.02
N SER A 302 4.48 2.09 17.57
CA SER A 302 5.40 3.20 17.39
C SER A 302 6.85 2.71 17.39
N LYS A 303 7.67 3.28 16.51
CA LYS A 303 9.13 3.05 16.51
C LYS A 303 9.84 3.78 17.65
N THR A 304 9.25 4.88 18.12
CA THR A 304 9.79 5.68 19.23
C THR A 304 8.96 5.51 20.51
N PRO A 305 9.59 5.66 21.70
CA PRO A 305 8.89 5.61 22.97
C PRO A 305 7.78 6.67 23.05
N LYS A 306 6.63 6.30 23.60
CA LYS A 306 5.46 7.18 23.78
C LYS A 306 4.74 6.87 25.08
N LYS A 307 4.17 7.88 25.72
CA LYS A 307 3.40 7.73 26.97
C LYS A 307 2.26 6.71 26.78
N GLY A 308 2.19 5.71 27.66
CA GLY A 308 1.18 4.65 27.64
C GLY A 308 1.45 3.50 26.67
N TYR A 309 2.59 3.49 25.99
CA TYR A 309 3.04 2.37 25.18
C TYR A 309 3.96 1.47 26.00
N ARG A 310 3.95 0.16 25.73
CA ARG A 310 4.87 -0.83 26.29
C ARG A 310 5.77 -1.38 25.18
N TYR A 311 7.06 -1.49 25.45
CA TYR A 311 7.98 -2.10 24.50
C TYR A 311 7.69 -3.59 24.35
N CYS A 312 7.70 -4.08 23.12
CA CYS A 312 7.52 -5.49 22.80
C CYS A 312 8.78 -6.00 22.12
N GLU A 313 9.61 -6.72 22.87
CA GLU A 313 10.92 -7.23 22.44
C GLU A 313 10.83 -7.99 21.12
N HIS A 314 9.84 -8.88 20.98
CA HIS A 314 9.64 -9.68 19.77
C HIS A 314 9.44 -8.83 18.50
N SER A 315 8.71 -7.72 18.61
CA SER A 315 8.43 -6.85 17.46
C SER A 315 9.44 -5.71 17.31
N GLY A 316 10.25 -5.43 18.33
CA GLY A 316 11.07 -4.21 18.39
C GLY A 316 10.27 -2.91 18.39
N LEU A 317 8.97 -2.96 18.71
CA LEU A 317 8.06 -1.82 18.64
C LEU A 317 7.44 -1.52 20.01
N TRP A 318 7.17 -0.24 20.23
CA TRP A 318 6.33 0.22 21.32
C TRP A 318 4.86 -0.02 20.91
N LYS A 319 4.10 -0.77 21.71
CA LYS A 319 2.69 -1.07 21.46
C LYS A 319 1.80 -0.46 22.55
N LYS A 320 0.69 0.16 22.17
CA LYS A 320 -0.40 0.56 23.08
C LYS A 320 -1.67 -0.20 22.71
N ARG A 321 -2.21 -0.99 23.64
CA ARG A 321 -3.52 -1.63 23.45
C ARG A 321 -4.59 -0.55 23.35
N VAL A 322 -5.58 -0.76 22.48
CA VAL A 322 -6.67 0.18 22.27
C VAL A 322 -8.01 -0.47 22.56
N HIS A 323 -8.87 0.28 23.23
CA HIS A 323 -10.21 -0.10 23.63
C HIS A 323 -11.25 0.73 22.90
N PRO A 324 -12.50 0.23 22.75
CA PRO A 324 -13.62 1.00 22.19
C PRO A 324 -13.76 2.43 22.73
N SER A 325 -13.48 2.64 24.02
CA SER A 325 -13.53 3.95 24.68
C SER A 325 -12.47 4.94 24.20
N ASP A 326 -11.42 4.48 23.53
CA ASP A 326 -10.34 5.34 23.03
C ASP A 326 -10.68 6.07 21.71
N GLY A 327 -11.91 5.91 21.20
CA GLY A 327 -12.43 6.63 20.04
C GLY A 327 -11.58 6.43 18.78
N GLU A 328 -10.94 7.49 18.29
CA GLU A 328 -10.14 7.42 17.06
C GLU A 328 -8.92 6.48 17.18
N PHE A 329 -8.34 6.31 18.38
CA PHE A 329 -7.26 5.34 18.55
C PHE A 329 -7.72 3.90 18.34
N PHE A 330 -8.97 3.59 18.70
CA PHE A 330 -9.55 2.28 18.45
C PHE A 330 -9.67 1.99 16.96
N LEU A 331 -10.21 2.96 16.20
CA LEU A 331 -10.26 2.87 14.74
C LEU A 331 -8.84 2.73 14.18
N ASN A 332 -7.87 3.50 14.66
CA ASN A 332 -6.47 3.35 14.23
C ASN A 332 -5.90 1.96 14.53
N GLY A 333 -6.27 1.31 15.64
CA GLY A 333 -5.90 -0.08 15.92
C GLY A 333 -6.52 -1.08 14.94
N ILE A 334 -7.78 -0.87 14.53
CA ILE A 334 -8.40 -1.66 13.45
C ILE A 334 -7.59 -1.49 12.17
N LEU A 335 -7.22 -0.25 11.83
CA LEU A 335 -6.47 0.04 10.62
C LEU A 335 -5.03 -0.47 10.67
N GLU A 336 -4.44 -0.55 11.86
CA GLU A 336 -3.14 -1.20 12.10
C GLU A 336 -3.24 -2.71 11.84
N CYS A 337 -4.30 -3.38 12.31
CA CYS A 337 -4.55 -4.79 11.99
C CYS A 337 -4.72 -5.03 10.47
N LEU A 338 -5.33 -4.08 9.76
CA LEU A 338 -5.57 -4.16 8.32
C LEU A 338 -4.38 -3.69 7.48
N LYS A 339 -3.28 -3.19 8.08
CA LYS A 339 -2.18 -2.59 7.30
C LYS A 339 -1.49 -3.60 6.38
N TYR A 340 -1.37 -4.84 6.84
CA TYR A 340 -0.81 -5.99 6.12
C TYR A 340 -1.55 -6.30 4.82
N HIS A 341 -2.78 -5.77 4.66
CA HIS A 341 -3.56 -5.89 3.44
C HIS A 341 -2.98 -5.05 2.29
N PHE A 342 -2.04 -4.14 2.60
CA PHE A 342 -1.48 -3.14 1.70
C PHE A 342 0.02 -2.97 1.82
N GLU A 343 0.68 -3.65 2.77
CA GLU A 343 2.14 -3.65 2.79
C GLU A 343 2.63 -4.26 1.48
N PRO A 344 3.58 -3.60 0.78
CA PRO A 344 4.06 -4.13 -0.49
C PRO A 344 4.70 -5.49 -0.22
N LEU A 345 4.18 -6.54 -0.87
CA LEU A 345 4.83 -7.84 -0.82
C LEU A 345 6.22 -7.70 -1.46
N ALA A 346 7.19 -8.43 -0.93
CA ALA A 346 8.54 -8.50 -1.45
C ALA A 346 9.38 -7.21 -1.32
N LEU A 347 9.39 -6.60 -0.14
CA LEU A 347 10.39 -5.59 0.21
C LEU A 347 11.43 -6.15 1.17
N LYS A 348 12.68 -5.75 0.97
CA LYS A 348 13.75 -5.91 1.95
C LYS A 348 13.55 -4.92 3.11
N LYS A 349 14.27 -5.13 4.20
CA LYS A 349 14.20 -4.28 5.40
C LYS A 349 14.56 -2.81 5.15
N ASP A 350 15.38 -2.55 4.13
CA ASP A 350 15.80 -1.20 3.70
C ASP A 350 14.76 -0.50 2.80
N GLY A 351 13.68 -1.19 2.42
CA GLY A 351 12.62 -0.71 1.53
C GLY A 351 12.90 -0.90 0.03
N SER A 352 14.02 -1.52 -0.34
CA SER A 352 14.29 -1.96 -1.71
C SER A 352 13.45 -3.18 -2.08
N LEU A 353 13.28 -3.42 -3.37
CA LEU A 353 12.51 -4.53 -3.89
C LEU A 353 13.31 -5.83 -3.74
N ASP A 354 12.71 -6.86 -3.13
CA ASP A 354 13.25 -8.22 -3.13
C ASP A 354 12.91 -8.89 -4.47
N MET A 355 13.78 -8.69 -5.47
CA MET A 355 13.54 -9.15 -6.83
C MET A 355 13.34 -10.65 -6.94
N ASP A 356 14.10 -11.45 -6.19
CA ASP A 356 13.96 -12.90 -6.19
C ASP A 356 12.60 -13.34 -5.63
N LEU A 357 12.10 -12.63 -4.61
CA LEU A 357 10.77 -12.88 -4.08
C LEU A 357 9.68 -12.39 -5.05
N VAL A 358 9.87 -11.24 -5.70
CA VAL A 358 8.96 -10.73 -6.74
C VAL A 358 8.82 -11.72 -7.89
N VAL A 359 9.93 -12.20 -8.45
CA VAL A 359 9.99 -13.20 -9.52
C VAL A 359 9.20 -14.45 -9.16
N GLU A 360 9.36 -14.92 -7.92
CA GLU A 360 8.71 -16.12 -7.41
C GLU A 360 7.19 -15.94 -7.23
N ILE A 361 6.75 -14.82 -6.66
CA ILE A 361 5.35 -14.65 -6.27
C ILE A 361 4.46 -14.08 -7.39
N LEU A 362 5.02 -13.30 -8.33
CA LEU A 362 4.23 -12.59 -9.35
C LEU A 362 3.32 -13.50 -10.20
N PRO A 363 3.80 -14.66 -10.71
CA PRO A 363 2.94 -15.63 -11.39
C PRO A 363 1.79 -16.09 -10.49
N SER A 364 2.14 -16.45 -9.26
CA SER A 364 1.24 -17.08 -8.30
C SER A 364 0.17 -16.14 -7.77
N ILE A 365 0.46 -14.85 -7.58
CA ILE A 365 -0.51 -13.88 -7.05
C ILE A 365 -1.45 -13.31 -8.13
N LYS A 366 -1.21 -13.57 -9.42
CA LYS A 366 -2.07 -13.05 -10.49
C LYS A 366 -3.47 -13.64 -10.40
N GLY A 367 -4.49 -12.80 -10.48
CA GLY A 367 -5.89 -13.21 -10.33
C GLY A 367 -6.33 -13.66 -8.93
N GLN A 368 -5.39 -13.97 -8.02
CA GLN A 368 -5.74 -14.43 -6.67
C GLN A 368 -6.25 -13.29 -5.78
N PRO A 369 -7.42 -13.38 -5.15
CA PRO A 369 -7.85 -12.41 -4.16
C PRO A 369 -7.09 -12.66 -2.84
N LEU A 370 -6.03 -11.88 -2.59
CA LEU A 370 -5.21 -11.95 -1.37
C LEU A 370 -5.86 -11.30 -0.15
N TYR A 371 -7.11 -10.86 -0.27
CA TYR A 371 -7.90 -10.32 0.83
C TYR A 371 -9.35 -10.73 0.64
N ARG A 372 -10.02 -11.15 1.72
CA ARG A 372 -11.43 -11.54 1.69
C ARG A 372 -12.11 -11.26 3.03
N LYS A 373 -13.41 -10.98 2.96
CA LYS A 373 -14.29 -10.92 4.12
C LYS A 373 -14.86 -12.29 4.43
N PHE A 374 -15.35 -12.46 5.64
CA PHE A 374 -16.10 -13.64 6.06
C PHE A 374 -17.14 -13.31 7.13
N GLY A 375 -18.00 -14.27 7.41
CA GLY A 375 -19.11 -14.12 8.36
C GLY A 375 -20.09 -13.05 7.89
N ALA A 376 -20.63 -12.28 8.83
CA ALA A 376 -21.65 -11.29 8.54
C ALA A 376 -21.18 -10.11 7.66
N PHE A 377 -19.87 -9.87 7.54
CA PHE A 377 -19.35 -8.88 6.57
C PHE A 377 -19.57 -9.28 5.10
N HIS A 378 -19.92 -10.54 4.85
CA HIS A 378 -20.21 -11.09 3.52
C HIS A 378 -21.73 -11.14 3.22
N SER A 379 -22.56 -10.31 3.88
CA SER A 379 -23.99 -10.24 3.57
C SER A 379 -24.26 -9.78 2.13
N GLY A 380 -25.34 -10.26 1.52
CA GLY A 380 -25.62 -10.17 0.08
C GLY A 380 -25.61 -11.52 -0.66
N THR A 381 -25.38 -12.63 0.06
CA THR A 381 -25.69 -13.98 -0.43
C THR A 381 -27.00 -14.44 0.21
N LYS A 382 -27.76 -15.33 -0.46
CA LYS A 382 -29.08 -15.81 0.00
C LYS A 382 -29.09 -16.41 1.43
N ASN A 383 -27.91 -16.66 2.02
CA ASN A 383 -27.73 -17.29 3.34
C ASN A 383 -27.15 -16.32 4.39
N ALA A 384 -27.24 -15.01 4.17
CA ALA A 384 -26.80 -14.04 5.18
C ALA A 384 -27.76 -14.01 6.38
N HIS A 385 -27.22 -13.87 7.60
CA HIS A 385 -28.05 -13.63 8.78
C HIS A 385 -28.87 -12.34 8.58
N PRO A 386 -30.14 -12.26 9.02
CA PRO A 386 -30.98 -11.06 8.83
C PRO A 386 -30.33 -9.80 9.43
N ASP A 387 -29.63 -9.93 10.56
CA ASP A 387 -28.89 -8.83 11.19
C ASP A 387 -27.48 -8.58 10.62
N ALA A 388 -27.11 -9.21 9.51
CA ALA A 388 -25.74 -9.13 8.99
C ALA A 388 -25.43 -7.76 8.37
N LYS A 389 -24.65 -6.94 9.07
CA LYS A 389 -24.17 -5.65 8.57
C LYS A 389 -23.11 -5.83 7.49
N MET A 390 -23.46 -5.51 6.25
CA MET A 390 -22.54 -5.62 5.11
C MET A 390 -21.47 -4.53 5.21
N LEU A 391 -20.22 -4.93 5.31
CA LEU A 391 -19.10 -4.05 5.02
C LEU A 391 -18.87 -4.14 3.51
N ASN A 392 -19.36 -3.20 2.68
CA ASN A 392 -19.02 -3.27 1.24
C ASN A 392 -17.58 -2.78 1.01
N ILE A 393 -16.78 -3.55 0.26
CA ILE A 393 -15.35 -3.24 -0.02
C ILE A 393 -15.10 -3.32 -1.53
N LYS A 394 -15.78 -4.23 -2.24
CA LYS A 394 -15.75 -4.25 -3.69
C LYS A 394 -16.52 -3.03 -4.17
N SER A 395 -15.81 -2.08 -4.79
CA SER A 395 -16.51 -1.01 -5.47
C SER A 395 -17.29 -1.61 -6.64
N LYS A 396 -18.60 -1.37 -6.64
CA LYS A 396 -19.38 -1.39 -7.89
C LYS A 396 -19.00 -0.14 -8.69
N PRO A 397 -19.22 -0.09 -10.01
CA PRO A 397 -19.01 1.14 -10.79
C PRO A 397 -19.71 2.38 -10.20
N GLU A 398 -20.90 2.19 -9.62
CA GLU A 398 -21.64 3.23 -8.86
C GLU A 398 -20.89 3.69 -7.60
N GLU A 399 -20.18 2.79 -6.93
CA GLU A 399 -19.34 3.12 -5.77
C GLU A 399 -18.01 3.77 -6.19
N ASP A 400 -17.49 3.48 -7.38
CA ASP A 400 -16.34 4.22 -7.93
C ASP A 400 -16.75 5.69 -8.15
N GLU A 401 -17.98 5.96 -8.63
CA GLU A 401 -18.51 7.32 -8.68
C GLU A 401 -18.70 7.92 -7.29
N ALA A 402 -19.20 7.17 -6.31
CA ALA A 402 -19.32 7.63 -4.92
C ALA A 402 -17.95 7.95 -4.30
N GLU A 403 -16.92 7.14 -4.57
CA GLU A 403 -15.55 7.39 -4.12
C GLU A 403 -14.96 8.63 -4.80
N ILE A 404 -15.25 8.82 -6.09
CA ILE A 404 -14.88 10.03 -6.80
C ILE A 404 -15.60 11.24 -6.19
N LYS A 405 -16.92 11.18 -5.99
CA LYS A 405 -17.72 12.23 -5.34
C LYS A 405 -17.17 12.58 -3.95
N GLN A 406 -16.89 11.57 -3.12
CA GLN A 406 -16.28 11.78 -1.81
C GLN A 406 -14.87 12.39 -1.91
N THR A 407 -14.09 12.02 -2.92
CA THR A 407 -12.79 12.64 -3.19
C THR A 407 -12.95 14.10 -3.64
N LEU A 408 -14.04 14.44 -4.32
CA LEU A 408 -14.39 15.81 -4.68
C LEU A 408 -14.92 16.60 -3.48
N GLU A 409 -15.73 15.99 -2.60
CA GLU A 409 -16.17 16.57 -1.32
C GLU A 409 -14.97 16.93 -0.42
N GLU A 410 -13.95 16.07 -0.34
CA GLU A 410 -12.69 16.38 0.37
C GLU A 410 -11.93 17.55 -0.25
N VAL A 411 -12.14 17.85 -1.53
CA VAL A 411 -11.54 19.01 -2.20
C VAL A 411 -12.37 20.28 -1.95
N GLY A 412 -13.59 20.14 -1.41
CA GLY A 412 -14.58 21.21 -1.19
C GLY A 412 -15.65 21.18 -2.28
N GLN A 413 -16.93 21.26 -1.89
CA GLN A 413 -18.03 21.49 -2.84
C GLN A 413 -17.87 22.86 -3.50
N ASP A 414 -17.56 23.88 -2.68
CA ASP A 414 -17.13 25.19 -3.14
C ASP A 414 -15.64 25.18 -3.42
N ILE A 415 -15.30 25.50 -4.66
CA ILE A 415 -13.92 25.57 -5.10
C ILE A 415 -13.35 26.86 -4.55
N GLN A 416 -12.32 26.76 -3.70
CA GLN A 416 -11.64 27.91 -3.13
C GLN A 416 -10.20 27.95 -3.61
N ASN A 417 -9.70 29.16 -3.87
CA ASN A 417 -8.30 29.35 -4.21
C ASN A 417 -7.42 29.03 -2.99
N PRO A 418 -6.45 28.11 -3.11
CA PRO A 418 -5.69 27.62 -1.96
C PRO A 418 -4.74 28.65 -1.33
N GLU A 419 -4.46 29.79 -1.97
CA GLU A 419 -3.63 30.85 -1.37
C GLU A 419 -4.46 32.01 -0.82
N THR A 420 -5.70 32.20 -1.30
CA THR A 420 -6.50 33.38 -0.96
C THR A 420 -7.79 33.04 -0.21
N GLY A 421 -8.23 31.79 -0.21
CA GLY A 421 -9.49 31.31 0.36
C GLY A 421 -10.78 31.80 -0.27
N ALA A 422 -10.68 32.80 -1.14
CA ALA A 422 -11.77 33.25 -1.99
C ALA A 422 -12.39 32.06 -2.74
N PRO A 423 -13.73 31.97 -2.78
CA PRO A 423 -14.44 31.14 -3.74
C PRO A 423 -13.94 31.44 -5.15
N ALA A 424 -13.80 30.41 -5.97
CA ALA A 424 -13.31 30.48 -7.33
C ALA A 424 -14.35 29.87 -8.28
N GLU A 425 -14.82 30.68 -9.20
CA GLU A 425 -15.75 30.27 -10.25
C GLU A 425 -15.06 29.36 -11.27
N ARG A 426 -15.87 28.64 -12.05
CA ARG A 426 -15.37 27.76 -13.11
C ARG A 426 -14.47 28.49 -14.12
N THR A 427 -14.66 29.78 -14.30
CA THR A 427 -13.91 30.64 -15.23
C THR A 427 -12.49 30.94 -14.73
N GLU A 428 -12.28 30.91 -13.41
CA GLU A 428 -11.07 31.33 -12.71
C GLU A 428 -10.04 30.21 -12.52
N TYR A 429 -10.36 29.00 -12.95
CA TYR A 429 -9.43 27.87 -12.90
C TYR A 429 -9.50 26.98 -14.14
N GLU A 430 -8.44 26.20 -14.35
CA GLU A 430 -8.34 25.22 -15.42
C GLU A 430 -7.89 23.87 -14.88
N TYR A 431 -8.40 22.81 -15.51
CA TYR A 431 -7.92 21.47 -15.25
C TYR A 431 -6.78 21.15 -16.20
N PHE A 432 -5.73 20.51 -15.69
CA PHE A 432 -4.67 19.98 -16.53
C PHE A 432 -4.24 18.60 -16.07
N THR A 433 -3.68 17.84 -17.00
CA THR A 433 -3.05 16.55 -16.70
C THR A 433 -1.54 16.63 -16.88
N ILE A 434 -0.81 15.94 -16.01
CA ILE A 434 0.64 15.80 -16.09
C ILE A 434 1.09 14.48 -15.44
N SER A 435 2.30 14.02 -15.75
CA SER A 435 2.94 12.90 -15.05
C SER A 435 3.43 13.31 -13.67
N MET A 436 3.26 12.45 -12.67
CA MET A 436 3.71 12.74 -11.30
C MET A 436 5.22 12.81 -11.15
N SER A 437 6.00 12.25 -12.09
CA SER A 437 7.45 12.43 -12.12
C SER A 437 7.88 13.88 -12.42
N ARG A 438 6.98 14.73 -12.90
CA ARG A 438 7.23 16.15 -13.22
C ARG A 438 6.65 17.12 -12.20
N VAL A 439 6.25 16.61 -11.04
CA VAL A 439 5.69 17.42 -9.97
C VAL A 439 6.63 17.39 -8.79
N PHE A 440 6.95 18.56 -8.29
CA PHE A 440 7.71 18.75 -7.07
C PHE A 440 6.80 19.32 -6.00
N VAL A 441 7.01 18.88 -4.77
CA VAL A 441 6.24 19.33 -3.62
C VAL A 441 7.22 19.65 -2.51
N ASN A 442 7.36 20.94 -2.17
CA ASN A 442 8.38 21.40 -1.24
C ASN A 442 7.90 21.27 0.22
N PRO A 443 8.44 20.33 1.03
CA PRO A 443 8.00 20.16 2.42
C PRO A 443 8.28 21.39 3.29
N ASP A 444 9.29 22.19 2.95
CA ASP A 444 9.73 23.38 3.70
C ASP A 444 8.87 24.60 3.37
N ASP A 445 8.32 24.67 2.16
CA ASP A 445 7.35 25.69 1.74
C ASP A 445 5.91 25.16 1.84
N HIS A 446 5.52 24.70 3.04
CA HIS A 446 4.16 24.24 3.35
C HIS A 446 3.59 23.25 2.30
N PHE A 447 4.43 22.35 1.79
CA PHE A 447 4.08 21.39 0.74
C PHE A 447 3.59 22.05 -0.56
N ARG A 448 4.08 23.24 -0.93
CA ARG A 448 3.68 23.93 -2.15
C ARG A 448 3.97 23.06 -3.38
N ILE A 449 3.01 22.99 -4.29
CA ILE A 449 3.08 22.17 -5.50
C ILE A 449 3.66 23.01 -6.64
N SER A 450 4.75 22.54 -7.24
CA SER A 450 5.35 23.12 -8.44
C SER A 450 5.48 22.07 -9.55
N ILE A 451 5.55 22.56 -10.80
CA ILE A 451 5.65 21.72 -12.00
C ILE A 451 7.01 21.98 -12.62
N THR A 452 7.86 20.96 -12.66
CA THR A 452 9.26 21.10 -13.12
C THR A 452 9.36 21.30 -14.63
N THR A 453 8.37 20.85 -15.40
CA THR A 453 8.35 21.02 -16.86
C THR A 453 6.98 21.55 -17.34
N PRO A 454 6.71 22.86 -17.21
CA PRO A 454 5.40 23.46 -17.49
C PRO A 454 4.86 23.18 -18.89
N ARG A 455 5.73 23.15 -19.92
CA ARG A 455 5.38 22.82 -21.32
C ARG A 455 4.74 21.44 -21.53
N ARG A 456 4.83 20.56 -20.52
CA ARG A 456 4.25 19.20 -20.57
C ARG A 456 2.87 19.12 -19.92
N LYS A 457 2.36 20.20 -19.34
CA LYS A 457 0.96 20.28 -18.90
C LYS A 457 0.04 20.12 -20.11
N LYS A 458 -0.99 19.31 -19.96
CA LYS A 458 -2.07 19.18 -20.96
C LYS A 458 -3.35 19.70 -20.35
N TYR A 459 -3.66 20.96 -20.63
CA TYR A 459 -4.91 21.58 -20.20
C TYR A 459 -6.10 20.87 -20.86
N LEU A 460 -7.18 20.72 -20.10
CA LEU A 460 -8.42 20.11 -20.56
C LEU A 460 -9.39 21.21 -20.95
N HIS A 461 -9.87 21.17 -22.19
CA HIS A 461 -10.86 22.11 -22.68
C HIS A 461 -12.14 22.04 -21.84
N ARG A 462 -12.84 23.17 -21.67
CA ARG A 462 -14.05 23.26 -20.82
C ARG A 462 -15.16 22.32 -21.27
N SER A 463 -15.32 22.09 -22.58
CA SER A 463 -16.30 21.12 -23.10
C SER A 463 -15.99 19.66 -22.73
N ILE A 464 -14.71 19.33 -22.52
CA ILE A 464 -14.28 17.98 -22.13
C ILE A 464 -14.36 17.80 -20.62
N ALA A 465 -14.02 18.86 -19.88
CA ALA A 465 -13.93 18.87 -18.43
C ALA A 465 -14.79 20.00 -17.82
N PRO A 466 -16.12 19.99 -18.03
CA PRO A 466 -16.99 21.02 -17.46
C PRO A 466 -16.99 20.93 -15.92
N THR A 467 -16.91 19.71 -15.39
CA THR A 467 -16.84 19.41 -13.96
C THR A 467 -15.57 18.62 -13.61
N ALA A 468 -15.24 18.57 -12.32
CA ALA A 468 -14.14 17.75 -11.84
C ALA A 468 -14.37 16.26 -12.13
N LEU A 469 -15.60 15.77 -12.00
CA LEU A 469 -15.96 14.38 -12.33
C LEU A 469 -15.70 14.06 -13.81
N ALA A 470 -16.11 14.94 -14.72
CA ALA A 470 -15.84 14.78 -16.15
C ALA A 470 -14.33 14.77 -16.45
N ALA A 471 -13.58 15.66 -15.80
CA ALA A 471 -12.12 15.72 -15.90
C ALA A 471 -11.45 14.41 -15.42
N ILE A 472 -11.93 13.83 -14.31
CA ILE A 472 -11.45 12.56 -13.77
C ILE A 472 -11.74 11.41 -14.73
N LYS A 473 -12.99 11.29 -15.21
CA LYS A 473 -13.38 10.25 -16.19
C LYS A 473 -12.55 10.35 -17.47
N TYR A 474 -12.34 11.56 -17.98
CA TYR A 474 -11.49 11.81 -19.15
C TYR A 474 -10.04 11.38 -18.89
N MET A 475 -9.46 11.78 -17.76
CA MET A 475 -8.09 11.41 -17.37
C MET A 475 -7.95 9.89 -17.26
N GLN A 476 -8.86 9.21 -16.57
CA GLN A 476 -8.83 7.75 -16.37
C GLN A 476 -8.90 7.01 -17.71
N LYS A 477 -9.86 7.34 -18.58
CA LYS A 477 -10.01 6.74 -19.91
C LYS A 477 -8.74 6.91 -20.74
N ASN A 478 -8.23 8.14 -20.81
CA ASN A 478 -7.02 8.43 -21.59
C ASN A 478 -5.76 7.79 -21.01
N ALA A 479 -5.66 7.64 -19.69
CA ALA A 479 -4.54 6.98 -19.04
C ALA A 479 -4.57 5.47 -19.30
N ALA A 480 -5.73 4.85 -19.17
CA ALA A 480 -5.92 3.42 -19.47
C ALA A 480 -5.58 3.10 -20.93
N LEU A 481 -6.06 3.91 -21.89
CA LEU A 481 -5.71 3.76 -23.31
C LEU A 481 -4.21 3.92 -23.56
N SER A 482 -3.57 4.89 -22.90
CA SER A 482 -2.12 5.09 -23.01
C SER A 482 -1.35 3.88 -22.46
N ALA A 483 -1.76 3.38 -21.29
CA ALA A 483 -1.16 2.20 -20.69
C ALA A 483 -1.34 0.97 -21.59
N PHE A 484 -2.53 0.75 -22.14
CA PHE A 484 -2.78 -0.35 -23.07
C PHE A 484 -1.90 -0.27 -24.33
N ARG A 485 -1.80 0.91 -24.94
CA ARG A 485 -0.97 1.12 -26.15
C ARG A 485 0.51 0.85 -25.88
N THR A 486 1.06 1.39 -24.79
CA THR A 486 2.46 1.14 -24.41
C THR A 486 2.70 -0.35 -24.16
N LYS A 487 1.81 -1.02 -23.41
CA LYS A 487 1.90 -2.49 -23.20
C LYS A 487 1.93 -3.26 -24.52
N LYS A 488 1.02 -2.91 -25.45
CA LYS A 488 0.92 -3.58 -26.75
C LYS A 488 2.17 -3.32 -27.62
N MET A 489 2.72 -2.11 -27.60
CA MET A 489 3.95 -1.79 -28.30
C MET A 489 5.12 -2.61 -27.77
N ASP A 490 5.29 -2.70 -26.44
CA ASP A 490 6.37 -3.49 -25.82
C ASP A 490 6.24 -4.99 -26.13
N GLN A 491 5.00 -5.52 -26.14
CA GLN A 491 4.74 -6.90 -26.53
C GLN A 491 5.01 -7.16 -28.01
N MET A 492 4.74 -6.17 -28.87
CA MET A 492 5.09 -6.27 -30.28
C MET A 492 6.60 -6.26 -30.41
N THR A 493 7.31 -5.23 -29.97
CA THR A 493 8.78 -5.10 -30.13
C THR A 493 9.54 -6.29 -29.53
N GLY A 494 9.11 -6.83 -28.39
CA GLY A 494 9.67 -8.04 -27.78
C GLY A 494 9.55 -9.30 -28.65
N LYS A 495 8.48 -9.45 -29.46
CA LYS A 495 8.28 -10.63 -30.33
C LYS A 495 9.20 -10.66 -31.55
N TRP A 496 9.67 -9.53 -32.04
CA TRP A 496 10.48 -9.47 -33.26
C TRP A 496 11.95 -9.83 -33.04
N GLY A 497 12.35 -10.27 -31.84
CA GLY A 497 13.77 -10.40 -31.47
C GLY A 497 14.51 -9.06 -31.40
N VAL A 498 13.85 -7.97 -31.80
CA VAL A 498 14.21 -6.57 -31.58
C VAL A 498 13.61 -6.09 -30.26
N GLY A 499 13.66 -6.94 -29.23
CA GLY A 499 13.33 -6.48 -27.90
C GLY A 499 14.21 -5.27 -27.60
N PRO A 500 13.69 -4.21 -26.96
CA PRO A 500 14.51 -3.04 -26.60
C PRO A 500 15.83 -3.43 -25.90
N TYR A 501 15.85 -4.60 -25.28
CA TYR A 501 16.98 -5.23 -24.60
C TYR A 501 18.16 -5.68 -25.49
N ARG A 502 17.94 -6.11 -26.75
CA ARG A 502 19.07 -6.49 -27.63
C ARG A 502 19.87 -5.27 -28.12
N PHE A 503 19.24 -4.10 -28.20
CA PHE A 503 19.93 -2.87 -28.59
C PHE A 503 20.87 -2.34 -27.50
N TYR A 504 20.60 -2.63 -26.22
CA TYR A 504 21.47 -2.22 -25.11
C TYR A 504 22.70 -3.13 -24.94
N HIS A 505 22.56 -4.44 -25.16
CA HIS A 505 23.71 -5.36 -25.10
C HIS A 505 24.77 -5.12 -26.18
N SER A 506 24.40 -4.65 -27.38
CA SER A 506 25.40 -4.47 -28.46
C SER A 506 26.34 -3.27 -28.26
N LYS A 507 25.94 -2.25 -27.47
CA LYS A 507 26.78 -1.07 -27.23
C LYS A 507 27.71 -1.19 -26.02
N TYR A 508 27.33 -1.91 -24.97
CA TYR A 508 28.18 -2.08 -23.80
C TYR A 508 29.26 -3.16 -23.97
N ASN A 509 29.00 -4.22 -24.75
CA ASN A 509 30.03 -5.23 -25.04
C ASN A 509 31.05 -4.80 -26.11
N GLN A 510 30.78 -3.75 -26.90
CA GLN A 510 31.77 -3.23 -27.85
C GLN A 510 32.78 -2.25 -27.23
N SER A 511 32.52 -1.69 -26.03
CA SER A 511 33.50 -0.86 -25.32
C SER A 511 34.42 -1.66 -24.39
N CYS A 512 34.01 -2.83 -23.92
CA CYS A 512 34.84 -3.67 -23.04
C CYS A 512 35.73 -4.68 -23.78
N LEU A 513 35.56 -4.86 -25.10
CA LEU A 513 36.40 -5.73 -25.94
C LEU A 513 37.45 -4.96 -26.77
N LYS A 514 37.70 -3.68 -26.47
CA LYS A 514 38.76 -2.87 -27.12
C LYS A 514 39.98 -2.58 -26.23
N HIS A 515 40.06 -3.21 -25.07
CA HIS A 515 41.24 -3.18 -24.20
C HIS A 515 41.59 -4.59 -23.73
N ASN A 516 42.01 -5.42 -24.68
CA ASN A 516 42.97 -6.49 -24.50
C ASN A 516 43.85 -6.57 -25.74
#